data_AF-X1MHM7-F1
#
_entry.id   AF-X1MHM7-F1
#
_cell.length_a   1.000
_cell.length_b   1.000
_cell.length_c   1.000
_cell.angle_alpha   90.00
_cell.angle_beta   90.00
_cell.angle_gamma   90.00
#
_symmetry.space_group_name_H-M   'P 1'
#
loop_
_entity.id
_entity.type
_entity.pdbx_description
1 polymer ?
#
loop_
_entity_poly.entity_id
_entity_poly.type
_entity_poly.pdbx_seq_one_letter_code
_entity_poly.pdbx_strand_id
1 'polypeptide(L)'
;NRRICKINRINFRVIGILQEKGATGWRDRDDEIILPLNTAMYRVLGKKYVDYIDVEVEDEKEMEKVQEEVKKSIIRRHNIPPDRENTIEVRNMAEIQEAVSSTVKTFAWLLGSIAFISLLVGGIGIMNIMLVSVTERTREVGLRKAIGANNKDILSQFIIEAIAICLVGGILGILFGAAISGGLAKFAGWSTKVSPGAILLALSLGRRLNS
;
A
#
# COMPACT_ATOMS: atom_id res chain seq x y z
N ASN A 1 -31.51 21.70 -16.66
CA ASN A 1 -31.25 22.58 -15.51
C ASN A 1 -29.84 23.16 -15.65
N ARG A 2 -29.67 24.45 -16.01
CA ARG A 2 -28.33 25.04 -16.24
C ARG A 2 -27.71 25.45 -14.90
N ARG A 3 -26.79 24.66 -14.36
CA ARG A 3 -26.04 25.01 -13.14
C ARG A 3 -25.03 26.12 -13.48
N ILE A 4 -25.10 27.23 -12.76
CA ILE A 4 -24.19 28.37 -12.88
C ILE A 4 -23.34 28.41 -11.62
N CYS A 5 -22.02 28.55 -11.76
CA CYS A 5 -21.08 28.72 -10.66
C CYS A 5 -20.43 30.10 -10.77
N LYS A 6 -20.27 30.80 -9.64
CA LYS A 6 -19.69 32.14 -9.60
C LYS A 6 -18.27 32.07 -9.05
N ILE A 7 -17.30 32.44 -9.89
CA ILE A 7 -15.87 32.42 -9.56
C ILE A 7 -15.33 33.84 -9.72
N ASN A 8 -14.72 34.39 -8.67
CA ASN A 8 -14.19 35.76 -8.64
C ASN A 8 -15.15 36.82 -9.24
N ARG A 9 -16.42 36.77 -8.84
CA ARG A 9 -17.52 37.65 -9.30
C ARG A 9 -17.98 37.48 -10.76
N ILE A 10 -17.48 36.46 -11.48
CA ILE A 10 -17.89 36.14 -12.86
C ILE A 10 -18.72 34.85 -12.86
N ASN A 11 -19.79 34.84 -13.65
CA ASN A 11 -20.69 33.68 -13.78
C ASN A 11 -20.19 32.71 -14.86
N PHE A 12 -20.01 31.45 -14.49
CA PHE A 12 -19.60 30.34 -15.37
C PHE A 12 -20.71 29.30 -15.47
N ARG A 13 -20.85 28.69 -16.65
CA ARG A 13 -21.74 27.54 -16.85
C ARG A 13 -20.96 26.25 -16.58
N VAL A 14 -21.52 25.39 -15.72
CA VAL A 14 -20.95 24.05 -15.48
C VAL A 14 -21.24 23.16 -16.70
N ILE A 15 -20.19 22.62 -17.32
CA ILE A 15 -20.27 21.75 -18.51
C ILE A 15 -20.13 20.26 -18.18
N GLY A 16 -19.56 19.93 -17.03
CA GLY A 16 -19.33 18.56 -16.57
C GLY A 16 -18.91 18.55 -15.11
N ILE A 17 -19.00 17.38 -14.48
CA ILE A 17 -18.54 17.12 -13.12
C ILE A 17 -17.57 15.93 -13.23
N LEU A 18 -16.40 16.05 -12.61
CA LEU A 18 -15.40 14.98 -12.58
C LEU A 18 -15.87 13.86 -11.65
N GLN A 19 -15.41 12.63 -11.88
CA GLN A 19 -15.65 11.54 -10.92
C GLN A 19 -14.89 11.82 -9.63
N GLU A 20 -15.55 11.67 -8.49
CA GLU A 20 -14.89 11.70 -7.17
C GLU A 20 -13.76 10.67 -7.15
N LYS A 21 -12.54 11.16 -6.90
CA LYS A 21 -11.38 10.28 -6.70
C LYS A 21 -11.15 9.98 -5.22
N GLY A 22 -11.86 10.69 -4.34
CA GLY A 22 -11.71 10.60 -2.90
C GLY A 22 -10.43 11.28 -2.43
N ALA A 23 -10.46 11.82 -1.22
CA ALA A 23 -9.29 12.40 -0.58
C ALA A 23 -8.17 11.34 -0.41
N THR A 24 -7.10 11.44 -1.18
CA THR A 24 -5.88 10.67 -0.96
C THR A 24 -4.91 11.52 -0.13
N GLY A 25 -4.91 11.34 1.19
CA GLY A 25 -4.03 12.06 2.10
C GLY A 25 -4.48 13.51 2.39
N TRP A 26 -3.54 14.46 2.33
CA TRP A 26 -3.71 15.85 2.78
C TRP A 26 -4.23 16.82 1.70
N ARG A 27 -4.47 16.34 0.48
CA ARG A 27 -4.98 17.12 -0.64
C ARG A 27 -6.35 16.61 -1.03
N ASP A 28 -7.37 17.41 -0.75
CA ASP A 28 -8.71 17.19 -1.26
C ASP A 28 -8.71 17.52 -2.76
N ARG A 29 -8.98 16.50 -3.59
CA ARG A 29 -9.11 16.65 -5.06
C ARG A 29 -10.57 16.75 -5.49
N ASP A 30 -11.50 16.66 -4.55
CA ASP A 30 -12.93 16.70 -4.86
C ASP A 30 -13.44 18.16 -4.91
N ASP A 31 -12.67 19.13 -4.37
CA ASP A 31 -12.94 20.58 -4.43
C ASP A 31 -12.11 21.33 -5.52
N GLU A 32 -11.91 20.72 -6.69
CA GLU A 32 -11.16 21.34 -7.80
C GLU A 32 -12.07 21.83 -8.94
N ILE A 33 -11.81 23.06 -9.43
CA ILE A 33 -12.52 23.64 -10.57
C ILE A 33 -11.56 23.78 -11.75
N ILE A 34 -11.84 23.07 -12.84
CA ILE A 34 -11.07 23.17 -14.08
C ILE A 34 -11.70 24.22 -15.01
N LEU A 35 -10.88 25.18 -15.45
CA LEU A 35 -11.27 26.22 -16.40
C LEU A 35 -10.31 26.20 -17.60
N PRO A 36 -10.77 26.55 -18.82
CA PRO A 36 -9.87 26.75 -19.96
C PRO A 36 -8.82 27.84 -19.65
N LEU A 37 -7.55 27.56 -19.97
CA LEU A 37 -6.40 28.39 -19.60
C LEU A 37 -6.59 29.88 -19.93
N ASN A 38 -6.96 30.20 -21.17
CA ASN A 38 -7.18 31.59 -21.60
C ASN A 38 -8.27 32.29 -20.79
N THR A 39 -9.33 31.57 -20.41
CA THR A 39 -10.43 32.14 -19.62
C THR A 39 -9.97 32.41 -18.19
N ALA A 40 -9.24 31.47 -17.58
CA ALA A 40 -8.68 31.65 -16.25
C ALA A 40 -7.69 32.82 -16.21
N MET A 41 -6.76 32.90 -17.17
CA MET A 41 -5.73 33.93 -17.24
C MET A 41 -6.30 35.33 -17.45
N TYR A 42 -7.12 35.54 -18.49
CA TYR A 42 -7.57 36.88 -18.87
C TYR A 42 -8.80 37.36 -18.12
N ARG A 43 -9.74 36.46 -17.78
CA ARG A 43 -11.02 36.86 -17.16
C ARG A 43 -11.02 36.70 -15.65
N VAL A 44 -10.37 35.68 -15.09
CA VAL A 44 -10.47 35.37 -13.66
C VAL A 44 -9.30 35.91 -12.85
N LEU A 45 -8.06 35.66 -13.31
CA LEU A 45 -6.84 35.93 -12.56
C LEU A 45 -6.12 37.23 -12.99
N GLY A 46 -6.42 37.75 -14.18
CA GLY A 46 -5.80 38.96 -14.72
C GLY A 46 -4.29 38.82 -14.97
N LYS A 47 -3.78 37.60 -15.18
CA LYS A 47 -2.35 37.32 -15.36
C LYS A 47 -2.02 36.90 -16.79
N LYS A 48 -0.79 37.19 -17.22
CA LYS A 48 -0.26 36.84 -18.55
C LYS A 48 0.80 35.74 -18.52
N TYR A 49 1.01 35.10 -17.37
CA TYR A 49 1.96 34.02 -17.17
C TYR A 49 1.28 32.79 -16.57
N VAL A 50 1.92 31.63 -16.74
CA VAL A 50 1.52 30.35 -16.15
C VAL A 50 2.39 30.06 -14.93
N ASP A 51 1.83 29.41 -13.91
CA ASP A 51 2.57 29.10 -12.68
C ASP A 51 3.39 27.81 -12.83
N TYR A 52 2.85 26.83 -13.56
CA TYR A 52 3.50 25.56 -13.88
C TYR A 52 3.03 25.07 -15.26
N ILE A 53 3.83 24.21 -15.87
CA ILE A 53 3.54 23.53 -17.13
C ILE A 53 3.78 22.05 -16.89
N ASP A 54 2.73 21.25 -17.07
CA ASP A 54 2.85 19.80 -17.05
C ASP A 54 3.23 19.32 -18.45
N VAL A 55 4.23 18.43 -18.52
CA VAL A 55 4.70 17.81 -19.76
C VAL A 55 4.62 16.31 -19.57
N GLU A 56 3.88 15.64 -20.46
CA GLU A 56 3.78 14.19 -20.50
C GLU A 56 4.84 13.63 -21.44
N VAL A 57 5.56 12.61 -20.99
CA VAL A 57 6.61 11.92 -21.75
C VAL A 57 6.15 10.50 -22.02
N GLU A 58 6.22 10.06 -23.27
CA GLU A 58 5.74 8.74 -23.68
C GLU A 58 6.61 7.59 -23.14
N ASP A 59 7.94 7.78 -23.07
CA ASP A 59 8.90 6.79 -22.56
C ASP A 59 9.63 7.33 -21.33
N GLU A 60 9.54 6.59 -20.22
CA GLU A 60 10.22 6.86 -18.96
C GLU A 60 11.74 6.96 -19.12
N LYS A 61 12.33 6.21 -20.07
CA LYS A 61 13.78 6.22 -20.31
C LYS A 61 14.29 7.54 -20.89
N GLU A 62 13.45 8.29 -21.59
CA GLU A 62 13.81 9.59 -22.14
C GLU A 62 13.53 10.73 -21.15
N MET A 63 12.99 10.45 -19.96
CA MET A 63 12.59 11.47 -18.99
C MET A 63 13.72 12.44 -18.62
N GLU A 64 14.92 11.92 -18.31
CA GLU A 64 16.08 12.74 -17.95
C GLU A 64 16.52 13.66 -19.11
N LYS A 65 16.55 13.10 -20.32
CA LYS A 65 16.91 13.85 -21.53
C LYS A 65 15.87 14.90 -21.88
N VAL A 66 14.58 14.57 -21.82
CA VAL A 66 13.49 15.52 -22.05
C VAL A 66 13.51 16.64 -21.02
N GLN A 67 13.77 16.32 -19.74
CA GLN A 67 13.93 17.31 -18.69
C GLN A 67 15.06 18.30 -18.99
N GLU A 68 16.21 17.81 -19.44
CA GLU A 68 17.31 18.68 -19.89
C GLU A 68 16.95 19.54 -21.10
N GLU A 69 16.33 18.96 -22.12
CA GLU A 69 15.94 19.66 -23.35
C GLU A 69 14.88 20.74 -23.09
N VAL A 70 13.91 20.45 -22.23
CA VAL A 70 12.90 21.41 -21.78
C VAL A 70 13.58 22.55 -21.02
N LYS A 71 14.47 22.25 -20.07
CA LYS A 71 15.23 23.26 -19.33
C LYS A 71 16.02 24.18 -20.26
N LYS A 72 16.78 23.59 -21.20
CA LYS A 72 17.56 24.34 -22.22
C LYS A 72 16.66 25.20 -23.11
N SER A 73 15.51 24.66 -23.52
CA SER A 73 14.53 25.39 -24.36
C SER A 73 13.92 26.59 -23.65
N ILE A 74 13.60 26.46 -22.36
CA ILE A 74 13.06 27.56 -21.54
C ILE A 74 14.14 28.63 -21.33
N ILE A 75 15.36 28.26 -20.95
CA ILE A 75 16.49 29.20 -20.78
C ILE A 75 16.71 30.01 -22.06
N ARG A 76 16.76 29.33 -23.21
CA ARG A 76 16.96 29.97 -24.52
C ARG A 76 15.82 30.91 -24.89
N ARG A 77 14.56 30.52 -24.66
CA ARG A 77 13.38 31.33 -25.01
C ARG A 77 13.21 32.55 -24.11
N HIS A 78 13.54 32.43 -22.83
CA HIS A 78 13.41 33.51 -21.84
C HIS A 78 14.70 34.31 -21.64
N ASN A 79 15.77 33.99 -22.37
CA ASN A 79 17.08 34.64 -22.31
C ASN A 79 17.60 34.80 -20.87
N ILE A 80 17.51 33.70 -20.10
CA ILE A 80 17.86 33.70 -18.68
C ILE A 80 19.39 33.68 -18.56
N PRO A 81 20.00 34.65 -17.86
CA PRO A 81 21.45 34.69 -17.71
C PRO A 81 21.96 33.56 -16.80
N PRO A 82 23.24 33.14 -16.94
CA PRO A 82 23.80 31.98 -16.25
C PRO A 82 23.73 32.04 -14.71
N ASP A 83 23.73 33.24 -14.15
CA ASP A 83 23.59 33.51 -12.72
C ASP A 83 22.17 33.21 -12.18
N ARG A 84 21.19 33.04 -13.06
CA ARG A 84 19.77 32.80 -12.72
C ARG A 84 19.21 31.48 -13.22
N GLU A 85 20.03 30.57 -13.74
CA GLU A 85 19.57 29.26 -14.23
C GLU A 85 18.88 28.41 -13.15
N ASN A 86 19.22 28.63 -11.87
CA ASN A 86 18.60 27.96 -10.72
C ASN A 86 17.15 28.43 -10.43
N THR A 87 16.65 29.44 -11.15
CA THR A 87 15.27 29.93 -10.99
C THR A 87 14.25 28.99 -11.64
N ILE A 88 14.68 28.11 -12.54
CA ILE A 88 13.83 27.10 -13.18
C ILE A 88 13.99 25.78 -12.44
N GLU A 89 12.91 25.35 -11.79
CA GLU A 89 12.81 24.02 -11.18
C GLU A 89 12.00 23.11 -12.12
N VAL A 90 12.65 22.09 -12.68
CA VAL A 90 11.96 21.01 -13.39
C VAL A 90 11.84 19.86 -12.42
N ARG A 91 10.61 19.50 -12.05
CA ARG A 91 10.32 18.40 -11.13
C ARG A 91 9.86 17.19 -11.90
N ASN A 92 10.57 16.08 -11.72
CA ASN A 92 10.18 14.79 -12.26
C ASN A 92 9.19 14.10 -11.30
N MET A 93 7.94 13.91 -11.74
CA MET A 93 6.94 13.20 -10.95
C MET A 93 7.28 11.71 -10.79
N ALA A 94 8.04 11.12 -11.73
CA ALA A 94 8.48 9.73 -11.64
C ALA A 94 9.45 9.52 -10.47
N GLU A 95 10.41 10.44 -10.25
CA GLU A 95 11.32 10.40 -9.10
C GLU A 95 10.57 10.47 -7.76
N ILE A 96 9.56 11.35 -7.65
CA ILE A 96 8.74 11.44 -6.44
C ILE A 96 7.97 10.14 -6.22
N GLN A 97 7.40 9.57 -7.28
CA GLN A 97 6.67 8.30 -7.20
C GLN A 97 7.61 7.14 -6.81
N GLU A 98 8.82 7.09 -7.34
CA GLU A 98 9.83 6.10 -7.00
C GLU A 98 10.31 6.25 -5.55
N ALA A 99 10.55 7.49 -5.08
CA ALA A 99 10.91 7.77 -3.69
C ALA A 99 9.81 7.33 -2.70
N VAL A 100 8.54 7.59 -3.03
CA VAL A 100 7.41 7.12 -2.22
C VAL A 100 7.29 5.60 -2.25
N SER A 101 7.40 5.00 -3.45
CA SER A 101 7.32 3.54 -3.64
C SER A 101 8.43 2.80 -2.88
N SER A 102 9.67 3.28 -2.96
CA SER A 102 10.83 2.71 -2.27
C SER A 102 10.68 2.82 -0.74
N THR A 103 10.14 3.94 -0.24
CA THR A 103 9.83 4.12 1.17
C THR A 103 8.77 3.12 1.65
N VAL A 104 7.66 3.00 0.92
CA VAL A 104 6.58 2.03 1.20
C VAL A 104 7.13 0.60 1.17
N LYS A 105 7.96 0.27 0.19
CA LYS A 105 8.61 -1.05 0.07
C LYS A 105 9.52 -1.34 1.26
N THR A 106 10.28 -0.34 1.71
CA THR A 106 11.15 -0.47 2.90
C THR A 106 10.32 -0.74 4.15
N PHE A 107 9.22 0.00 4.37
CA PHE A 107 8.31 -0.26 5.48
C PHE A 107 7.65 -1.64 5.37
N ALA A 108 7.27 -2.08 4.17
CA ALA A 108 6.70 -3.41 3.96
C ALA A 108 7.71 -4.52 4.34
N TRP A 109 8.99 -4.37 4.00
CA TRP A 109 10.05 -5.30 4.42
C TRP A 109 10.26 -5.30 5.93
N LEU A 110 10.27 -4.12 6.56
CA LEU A 110 10.37 -3.99 8.02
C LEU A 110 9.22 -4.71 8.73
N LEU A 111 7.97 -4.40 8.35
CA LEU A 111 6.78 -5.01 8.93
C LEU A 111 6.70 -6.52 8.63
N GLY A 112 7.06 -6.93 7.41
CA GLY A 112 7.14 -8.34 7.04
C GLY A 112 8.18 -9.11 7.86
N SER A 113 9.32 -8.49 8.16
CA SER A 113 10.36 -9.08 9.01
C SER A 113 9.89 -9.27 10.45
N ILE A 114 9.22 -8.26 11.01
CA ILE A 114 8.61 -8.34 12.34
C ILE A 114 7.55 -9.47 12.37
N ALA A 115 6.67 -9.52 11.38
CA ALA A 115 5.66 -10.57 11.27
C ALA A 115 6.28 -11.97 11.18
N PHE A 116 7.37 -12.12 10.41
CA PHE A 116 8.11 -13.37 10.31
C PHE A 116 8.75 -13.80 11.64
N ILE A 117 9.39 -12.87 12.36
CA ILE A 117 9.95 -13.14 13.69
C ILE A 117 8.84 -13.52 14.67
N SER A 118 7.70 -12.82 14.66
CA SER A 118 6.55 -13.16 15.49
C SER A 118 6.00 -14.55 15.19
N LEU A 119 5.98 -14.96 13.91
CA LEU A 119 5.59 -16.32 13.52
C LEU A 119 6.57 -17.37 14.07
N LEU A 120 7.88 -17.12 13.99
CA LEU A 120 8.89 -18.03 14.54
C LEU A 120 8.76 -18.19 16.06
N VAL A 121 8.64 -17.06 16.79
CA VAL A 121 8.46 -17.09 18.25
C VAL A 121 7.16 -17.80 18.64
N GLY A 122 6.07 -17.56 17.89
CA GLY A 122 4.82 -18.28 18.06
C GLY A 122 4.96 -19.79 17.83
N GLY A 123 5.69 -20.19 16.79
CA GLY A 123 6.00 -21.59 16.50
C GLY A 123 6.80 -22.28 17.60
N ILE A 124 7.80 -21.59 18.16
CA ILE A 124 8.58 -22.08 19.32
C ILE A 124 7.67 -22.28 20.54
N GLY A 125 6.75 -21.35 20.77
CA GLY A 125 5.76 -21.46 21.85
C GLY A 125 4.84 -22.68 21.70
N ILE A 126 4.32 -22.91 20.49
CA ILE A 126 3.50 -24.08 20.19
C ILE A 126 4.30 -25.37 20.39
N MET A 127 5.56 -25.41 19.92
CA MET A 127 6.45 -26.55 20.14
C MET A 127 6.62 -26.84 21.63
N ASN A 128 6.80 -25.82 22.47
CA ASN A 128 6.98 -26.00 23.92
C ASN A 128 5.71 -26.55 24.59
N ILE A 129 4.54 -25.99 24.27
CA ILE A 129 3.25 -26.49 24.79
C ILE A 129 3.02 -27.93 24.34
N MET A 130 3.33 -28.24 23.08
CA MET A 130 3.20 -29.59 22.54
C MET A 130 4.16 -30.57 23.22
N LEU A 131 5.41 -30.17 23.49
CA LEU A 131 6.35 -30.99 24.25
C LEU A 131 5.80 -31.31 25.63
N VAL A 132 5.34 -30.31 26.37
CA VAL A 132 4.76 -30.48 27.72
C VAL A 132 3.54 -31.41 27.67
N SER A 133 2.58 -31.16 26.77
CA SER A 133 1.37 -31.98 26.60
C SER A 133 1.69 -33.44 26.25
N VAL A 134 2.67 -33.67 25.37
CA VAL A 134 3.14 -35.01 25.03
C VAL A 134 3.76 -35.67 26.25
N THR A 135 4.59 -34.95 27.01
CA THR A 135 5.23 -35.50 28.22
C THR A 135 4.23 -35.87 29.31
N GLU A 136 3.15 -35.11 29.49
CA GLU A 136 2.06 -35.41 30.43
C GLU A 136 1.29 -36.67 30.03
N ARG A 137 1.02 -36.85 28.72
CA ARG A 137 0.31 -38.01 28.17
C ARG A 137 1.20 -39.24 27.91
N THR A 138 2.49 -39.20 28.28
CA THR A 138 3.44 -40.30 28.05
C THR A 138 2.97 -41.64 28.64
N ARG A 139 2.35 -41.62 29.81
CA ARG A 139 1.86 -42.83 30.49
C ARG A 139 0.74 -43.52 29.70
N GLU A 140 -0.15 -42.74 29.08
CA GLU A 140 -1.25 -43.24 28.25
C GLU A 140 -0.74 -43.78 26.91
N VAL A 141 0.23 -43.08 26.30
CA VAL A 141 0.92 -43.50 25.08
C VAL A 141 1.68 -44.81 25.29
N GLY A 142 2.35 -44.96 26.44
CA GLY A 142 3.06 -46.18 26.82
C GLY A 142 2.12 -47.38 26.96
N LEU A 143 0.94 -47.18 27.57
CA LEU A 143 -0.09 -48.21 27.68
C LEU A 143 -0.61 -48.66 26.31
N ARG A 144 -0.85 -47.71 25.38
CA ARG A 144 -1.28 -48.02 24.00
C ARG A 144 -0.24 -48.78 23.19
N LYS A 145 1.05 -48.45 23.33
CA LYS A 145 2.13 -49.22 22.68
C LYS A 145 2.22 -50.64 23.22
N ALA A 146 2.04 -50.83 24.53
CA ALA A 146 2.11 -52.16 25.15
C ALA A 146 1.02 -53.13 24.65
N ILE A 147 -0.13 -52.61 24.22
CA ILE A 147 -1.22 -53.39 23.60
C ILE A 147 -1.12 -53.47 22.06
N GLY A 148 0.00 -53.03 21.47
CA GLY A 148 0.30 -53.23 20.04
C GLY A 148 0.07 -52.03 19.12
N ALA A 149 -0.16 -50.82 19.64
CA ALA A 149 -0.28 -49.63 18.79
C ALA A 149 1.04 -49.29 18.07
N ASN A 150 0.96 -48.94 16.79
CA ASN A 150 2.13 -48.64 15.98
C ASN A 150 2.66 -47.23 16.30
N ASN A 151 3.99 -47.03 16.23
CA ASN A 151 4.63 -45.73 16.47
C ASN A 151 4.11 -44.64 15.52
N LYS A 152 3.72 -45.05 14.30
CA LYS A 152 3.18 -44.17 13.27
C LYS A 152 1.82 -43.59 13.67
N ASP A 153 0.94 -44.39 14.29
CA ASP A 153 -0.41 -43.96 14.66
C ASP A 153 -0.35 -42.86 15.73
N ILE A 154 0.57 -43.03 16.69
CA ILE A 154 0.82 -42.04 17.74
C ILE A 154 1.42 -40.75 17.18
N LEU A 155 2.41 -40.87 16.29
CA LEU A 155 3.01 -39.71 15.63
C LEU A 155 1.99 -38.93 14.80
N SER A 156 1.16 -39.64 14.02
CA SER A 156 0.09 -39.05 13.23
C SER A 156 -0.95 -38.35 14.10
N GLN A 157 -1.31 -38.91 15.26
CA GLN A 157 -2.23 -38.25 16.19
C GLN A 157 -1.67 -36.89 16.67
N PHE A 158 -0.40 -36.83 17.06
CA PHE A 158 0.22 -35.58 17.50
C PHE A 158 0.38 -34.55 16.37
N ILE A 159 0.74 -34.99 15.16
CA ILE A 159 0.82 -34.10 13.99
C ILE A 159 -0.57 -33.51 13.67
N ILE A 160 -1.63 -34.32 13.72
CA ILE A 160 -2.99 -33.85 13.49
C ILE A 160 -3.43 -32.87 14.58
N GLU A 161 -3.12 -33.13 15.85
CA GLU A 161 -3.39 -32.20 16.97
C GLU A 161 -2.67 -30.86 16.77
N ALA A 162 -1.40 -30.89 16.36
CA ALA A 162 -0.62 -29.69 16.04
C ALA A 162 -1.24 -28.89 14.89
N ILE A 163 -1.55 -29.56 13.78
CA ILE A 163 -2.16 -28.93 12.61
C ILE A 163 -3.52 -28.33 12.96
N ALA A 164 -4.34 -29.01 13.74
CA ALA A 164 -5.64 -28.51 14.18
C ALA A 164 -5.51 -27.22 15.00
N ILE A 165 -4.57 -27.18 15.95
CA ILE A 165 -4.29 -25.98 16.76
C ILE A 165 -3.79 -24.84 15.87
N CYS A 166 -2.86 -25.11 14.95
CA CYS A 166 -2.35 -24.11 13.99
C CYS A 166 -3.45 -23.56 13.07
N LEU A 167 -4.35 -24.42 12.58
CA LEU A 167 -5.46 -24.01 11.73
C LEU A 167 -6.46 -23.14 12.49
N VAL A 168 -6.85 -23.53 13.69
CA VAL A 168 -7.76 -22.75 14.54
C VAL A 168 -7.13 -21.40 14.91
N GLY A 169 -5.87 -21.41 15.33
CA GLY A 169 -5.12 -20.19 15.64
C GLY A 169 -4.97 -19.26 14.42
N GLY A 170 -4.70 -19.82 13.24
CA GLY A 170 -4.60 -19.07 11.99
C GLY A 170 -5.93 -18.43 11.58
N ILE A 171 -7.03 -19.18 11.64
CA ILE A 171 -8.37 -18.67 11.34
C ILE A 171 -8.74 -17.55 12.31
N LEU A 172 -8.56 -17.77 13.62
CA LEU A 172 -8.82 -16.75 14.63
C LEU A 172 -7.94 -15.52 14.44
N GLY A 173 -6.65 -15.70 14.15
CA GLY A 173 -5.73 -14.61 13.86
C GLY A 173 -6.15 -13.76 12.66
N ILE A 174 -6.59 -14.40 11.56
CA ILE A 174 -7.13 -13.71 10.39
C ILE A 174 -8.40 -12.94 10.74
N LEU A 175 -9.34 -13.55 11.47
CA LEU A 175 -10.59 -12.91 11.88
C LEU A 175 -10.32 -11.70 12.79
N PHE A 176 -9.47 -11.83 13.80
CA PHE A 176 -9.08 -10.72 14.67
C PHE A 176 -8.34 -9.63 13.90
N GLY A 177 -7.40 -10.00 13.03
CA GLY A 177 -6.67 -9.04 12.19
C GLY A 177 -7.62 -8.25 11.28
N ALA A 178 -8.58 -8.92 10.65
CA ALA A 178 -9.60 -8.28 9.81
C ALA A 178 -10.54 -7.38 10.63
N ALA A 179 -10.97 -7.82 11.82
CA ALA A 179 -11.84 -7.04 12.70
C ALA A 179 -11.13 -5.76 13.21
N ILE A 180 -9.87 -5.88 13.65
CA ILE A 180 -9.05 -4.75 14.08
C ILE A 180 -8.82 -3.79 12.90
N SER A 181 -8.44 -4.32 11.73
CA SER A 181 -8.22 -3.51 10.52
C SER A 181 -9.48 -2.75 10.10
N GLY A 182 -10.65 -3.41 10.09
CA GLY A 182 -11.93 -2.78 9.77
C GLY A 182 -12.38 -1.77 10.83
N GLY A 183 -12.09 -2.02 12.11
CA GLY A 183 -12.35 -1.08 13.21
C GLY A 183 -11.51 0.19 13.07
N LEU A 184 -10.20 0.04 12.88
CA LEU A 184 -9.28 1.17 12.63
C LEU A 184 -9.67 1.96 11.38
N ALA A 185 -10.10 1.30 10.31
CA ALA A 185 -10.57 1.98 9.09
C ALA A 185 -11.73 2.95 9.38
N LYS A 186 -12.70 2.52 10.20
CA LYS A 186 -13.86 3.34 10.58
C LYS A 186 -13.49 4.50 11.50
N PHE A 187 -12.55 4.29 12.43
CA PHE A 187 -12.15 5.32 13.40
C PHE A 187 -11.14 6.33 12.83
N ALA A 188 -10.23 5.91 11.96
CA ALA A 188 -9.16 6.74 11.40
C ALA A 188 -9.48 7.35 10.02
N GLY A 189 -10.61 6.96 9.40
CA GLY A 189 -11.00 7.45 8.07
C GLY A 189 -10.08 6.94 6.94
N TRP A 190 -9.33 5.86 7.16
CA TRP A 190 -8.39 5.31 6.18
C TRP A 190 -9.04 4.20 5.36
N SER A 191 -8.90 4.28 4.03
CA SER A 191 -9.33 3.21 3.11
C SER A 191 -8.33 2.04 3.17
N THR A 192 -8.49 1.14 4.13
CA THR A 192 -7.75 -0.14 4.16
C THR A 192 -8.27 -1.08 3.08
N LYS A 193 -7.52 -1.21 1.99
CA LYS A 193 -7.77 -2.25 0.99
C LYS A 193 -7.11 -3.55 1.45
N VAL A 194 -7.88 -4.45 2.05
CA VAL A 194 -7.44 -5.82 2.33
C VAL A 194 -7.37 -6.58 1.01
N SER A 195 -6.15 -6.86 0.53
CA SER A 195 -5.96 -7.62 -0.70
C SER A 195 -6.14 -9.13 -0.46
N PRO A 196 -7.10 -9.81 -1.11
CA PRO A 196 -7.31 -11.25 -0.96
C PRO A 196 -6.08 -12.10 -1.33
N GLY A 197 -5.24 -11.60 -2.24
CA GLY A 197 -4.01 -12.30 -2.67
C GLY A 197 -2.95 -12.41 -1.56
N ALA A 198 -2.86 -11.41 -0.67
CA ALA A 198 -1.94 -11.45 0.46
C ALA A 198 -2.33 -12.52 1.49
N ILE A 199 -3.63 -12.74 1.67
CA ILE A 199 -4.18 -13.77 2.56
C ILE A 199 -3.84 -15.17 2.03
N LEU A 200 -4.01 -15.39 0.72
CA LEU A 200 -3.65 -16.65 0.06
C LEU A 200 -2.14 -16.92 0.07
N LEU A 201 -1.30 -15.90 -0.07
CA LEU A 201 0.16 -16.02 0.06
C LEU A 201 0.62 -16.36 1.48
N ALA A 202 -0.01 -15.77 2.50
CA ALA A 202 0.27 -16.11 3.89
C ALA A 202 -0.11 -17.56 4.21
N LEU A 203 -1.26 -18.03 3.70
CA LEU A 203 -1.70 -19.42 3.82
C LEU A 203 -0.82 -20.40 3.02
N SER A 204 -0.29 -20.01 1.86
CA SER A 204 0.55 -20.88 1.03
C SER A 204 1.99 -21.01 1.55
N LEU A 205 2.55 -19.97 2.17
CA LEU A 205 3.84 -20.04 2.86
C LEU A 205 3.80 -21.06 4.01
N GLY A 206 2.69 -21.15 4.75
CA GLY A 206 2.49 -22.20 5.75
C GLY A 206 2.43 -23.62 5.15
N ARG A 207 2.01 -23.75 3.90
CA ARG A 207 1.90 -25.04 3.19
C ARG A 207 3.24 -25.48 2.57
N ARG A 208 4.19 -24.56 2.34
CA ARG A 208 5.47 -24.83 1.66
C ARG A 208 6.61 -25.32 2.58
N LEU A 209 6.38 -25.38 3.90
CA LEU A 209 7.28 -25.99 4.88
C LEU A 209 7.16 -27.53 4.95
N ASN A 210 6.40 -28.16 4.04
CA ASN A 210 6.17 -29.60 4.01
C ASN A 210 6.54 -30.26 2.67
N SER A 211 7.58 -29.77 1.99
CA SER A 211 8.27 -30.52 0.92
C SER A 211 9.76 -30.55 1.16
#